data_AF-A0A482UM29-F1
#
_entry.id   AF-A0A482UM29-F1
#
_cell.length_a   1.000
_cell.length_b   1.000
_cell.length_c   1.000
_cell.angle_alpha   90.00
_cell.angle_beta   90.00
_cell.angle_gamma   90.00
#
_symmetry.space_group_name_H-M   'P 1'
#
loop_
_entity.id
_entity.type
_entity.pdbx_description
1 polymer ?
#
loop_
_entity_poly.entity_id
_entity_poly.type
_entity_poly.pdbx_seq_one_letter_code
_entity_poly.pdbx_strand_id
1 'polypeptide(L)'
;MAPTRPLISQQCAACIHILTLPPDTCIILDGHTPAPQRATHYQTHNFIFCTPQTLQNDLENGVLDGRSVVCVCVDEAHKATSNYAYTCIIAHLAQRQQAFRVLALTATPGRDMKSIQQVRVWKIVYVCVCGYV
;
A
#
# COMPACT_ATOMS: atom_id res chain seq x y z
N MET A 1 2.28 0.73 -2.16
CA MET A 1 3.53 1.00 -1.41
C MET A 1 4.70 0.90 -2.37
N ALA A 2 5.64 1.83 -2.27
CA ALA A 2 6.85 1.83 -3.08
C ALA A 2 8.07 2.21 -2.20
N PRO A 3 9.29 1.78 -2.58
CA PRO A 3 10.47 1.88 -1.72
C PRO A 3 11.05 3.30 -1.62
N THR A 4 10.77 4.20 -2.57
CA THR A 4 11.35 5.55 -2.58
C THR A 4 10.29 6.62 -2.81
N ARG A 5 10.56 7.82 -2.31
CA ARG A 5 9.68 8.99 -2.44
C ARG A 5 9.42 9.39 -3.92
N PRO A 6 10.42 9.41 -4.82
CA PRO A 6 10.17 9.69 -6.24
C PRO A 6 9.20 8.68 -6.88
N LEU A 7 9.34 7.38 -6.56
CA LEU A 7 8.44 6.34 -7.05
C LEU A 7 7.01 6.55 -6.52
N ILE A 8 6.87 6.88 -5.24
CA ILE A 8 5.56 7.18 -4.63
C ILE A 8 4.89 8.38 -5.33
N SER A 9 5.62 9.47 -5.55
CA SER A 9 5.08 10.65 -6.23
C SER A 9 4.70 10.36 -7.68
N GLN A 10 5.51 9.59 -8.41
CA GLN A 10 5.19 9.17 -9.77
C GLN A 10 3.94 8.31 -9.83
N GLN A 11 3.80 7.35 -8.90
CA GLN A 11 2.61 6.52 -8.80
C GLN A 11 1.38 7.38 -8.53
N CYS A 12 1.44 8.27 -7.54
CA CYS A 12 0.34 9.18 -7.22
C CYS A 12 -0.10 10.03 -8.42
N ALA A 13 0.85 10.65 -9.14
CA ALA A 13 0.56 11.46 -10.32
C ALA A 13 -0.05 10.62 -11.47
N ALA A 14 0.54 9.45 -11.75
CA ALA A 14 0.02 8.53 -12.78
C ALA A 14 -1.40 8.06 -12.44
N CYS A 15 -1.64 7.80 -11.16
CA CYS A 15 -2.90 7.37 -10.62
C CYS A 15 -4.01 8.42 -10.78
N ILE A 16 -3.73 9.67 -10.41
CA ILE A 16 -4.63 10.81 -10.63
C ILE A 16 -4.96 10.95 -12.11
N HIS A 17 -3.95 10.84 -12.98
CA HIS A 17 -4.12 10.99 -14.42
C HIS A 17 -4.94 9.86 -15.05
N ILE A 18 -4.62 8.60 -14.74
CA ILE A 18 -5.26 7.42 -15.34
C ILE A 18 -6.71 7.28 -14.87
N LEU A 19 -6.96 7.48 -13.57
CA LEU A 19 -8.29 7.34 -12.99
C LEU A 19 -9.11 8.63 -13.03
N THR A 20 -8.55 9.74 -13.53
CA THR A 20 -9.19 11.06 -13.56
C THR A 20 -9.74 11.46 -12.18
N LEU A 21 -8.93 11.24 -11.14
CA LEU A 21 -9.33 11.50 -9.77
C LEU A 21 -9.18 12.99 -9.43
N PRO A 22 -10.03 13.54 -8.54
CA PRO A 22 -9.78 14.85 -7.95
C PRO A 22 -8.44 14.84 -7.17
N PRO A 23 -7.65 15.93 -7.22
CA PRO A 23 -6.34 15.99 -6.55
C PRO A 23 -6.39 15.65 -5.06
N ASP A 24 -7.48 16.04 -4.39
CA ASP A 24 -7.67 15.86 -2.94
C ASP A 24 -8.00 14.42 -2.52
N THR A 25 -8.20 13.51 -3.48
CA THR A 25 -8.52 12.10 -3.15
C THR A 25 -7.28 11.24 -2.88
N CYS A 26 -6.10 11.71 -3.30
CA CYS A 26 -4.84 11.01 -3.17
C CYS A 26 -3.91 11.73 -2.19
N ILE A 27 -3.28 10.98 -1.29
CA ILE A 27 -2.31 11.52 -0.33
C ILE A 27 -1.03 10.70 -0.31
N ILE A 28 0.10 11.39 -0.14
CA ILE A 28 1.40 10.78 0.05
C ILE A 28 1.79 10.90 1.53
N LEU A 29 2.09 9.77 2.16
CA LEU A 29 2.62 9.70 3.52
C LEU A 29 4.09 9.25 3.45
N ASP A 30 5.00 10.21 3.55
CA ASP A 30 6.45 10.02 3.40
C ASP A 30 7.22 9.98 4.73
N GLY A 31 6.50 9.87 5.85
CA GLY A 31 7.08 9.78 7.20
C GLY A 31 7.40 11.14 7.85
N HIS A 32 7.32 12.26 7.13
CA HIS A 32 7.44 13.59 7.73
C HIS A 32 6.13 14.09 8.36
N THR A 33 4.99 13.58 7.88
CA THR A 33 3.68 13.88 8.45
C THR A 33 3.55 13.28 9.86
N PRO A 34 3.23 14.06 10.90
CA PRO A 34 3.03 13.57 12.27
C PRO A 34 1.93 12.51 12.36
N ALA A 35 2.06 11.55 13.28
CA ALA A 35 1.10 10.45 13.46
C ALA A 35 -0.38 10.90 13.59
N PRO A 36 -0.73 11.97 14.35
CA PRO A 36 -2.11 12.42 14.44
C PRO A 36 -2.67 12.89 13.09
N GLN A 37 -1.87 13.59 12.28
CA GLN A 37 -2.27 14.00 10.94
C GLN A 37 -2.40 12.80 10.01
N ARG A 38 -1.50 11.80 10.12
CA ARG A 38 -1.62 10.55 9.36
C ARG A 38 -2.93 9.82 9.66
N ALA A 39 -3.33 9.73 10.93
CA ALA A 39 -4.63 9.14 11.32
C ALA A 39 -5.79 9.85 10.61
N THR A 40 -5.80 11.18 10.58
CA THR A 40 -6.80 11.96 9.84
C THR A 40 -6.77 11.67 8.35
N HIS A 41 -5.59 11.57 7.74
CA HIS A 41 -5.45 11.22 6.32
C HIS A 41 -5.98 9.82 6.02
N TYR A 42 -5.73 8.83 6.89
CA TYR A 42 -6.29 7.48 6.74
C TYR A 42 -7.82 7.47 6.74
N GLN A 43 -8.47 8.39 7.46
CA GLN A 43 -9.93 8.47 7.52
C GLN A 43 -10.56 9.29 6.38
N THR A 44 -9.82 10.24 5.83
CA THR A 44 -10.35 11.22 4.86
C THR A 44 -10.00 10.90 3.42
N HIS A 45 -8.95 10.11 3.17
CA HIS A 45 -8.45 9.82 1.82
C HIS A 45 -8.63 8.35 1.46
N ASN A 46 -9.22 8.12 0.30
CA ASN A 46 -9.40 6.77 -0.23
C ASN A 46 -8.10 6.24 -0.85
N PHE A 47 -7.21 7.10 -1.35
CA PHE A 47 -6.00 6.66 -2.05
C PHE A 47 -4.74 7.12 -1.31
N ILE A 48 -4.03 6.16 -0.71
CA ILE A 48 -2.87 6.46 0.14
C ILE A 48 -1.62 5.81 -0.42
N PHE A 49 -0.59 6.63 -0.62
CA PHE A 49 0.72 6.20 -1.07
C PHE A 49 1.76 6.41 0.02
N CYS A 50 2.37 5.33 0.48
CA CYS A 50 3.30 5.36 1.60
C CYS A 50 4.45 4.38 1.38
N THR A 51 5.51 4.58 2.16
CA THR A 51 6.60 3.62 2.26
C THR A 51 6.15 2.41 3.10
N PRO A 52 6.72 1.21 2.88
CA PRO A 52 6.42 0.03 3.69
C PRO A 52 6.67 0.27 5.18
N GLN A 53 7.75 0.98 5.52
CA GLN A 53 8.13 1.26 6.90
C GLN A 53 7.09 2.16 7.60
N THR A 54 6.59 3.18 6.91
CA THR A 54 5.51 4.04 7.43
C THR A 54 4.25 3.22 7.72
N LEU A 55 3.85 2.37 6.77
CA LEU A 55 2.64 1.57 6.92
C LEU A 55 2.76 0.53 8.04
N GLN A 56 3.92 -0.13 8.14
CA GLN A 56 4.19 -1.07 9.23
C GLN A 56 4.09 -0.37 10.59
N ASN A 57 4.76 0.76 10.75
CA ASN A 57 4.75 1.51 12.00
C ASN A 57 3.33 2.01 12.35
N ASP A 58 2.55 2.44 11.36
CA ASP A 58 1.19 2.93 11.60
C ASP A 58 0.22 1.81 11.98
N LEU A 59 0.40 0.60 11.45
CA LEU A 59 -0.36 -0.59 11.85
C LEU A 59 0.03 -1.05 13.27
N GLU A 60 1.34 -1.13 13.56
CA GLU A 60 1.85 -1.57 14.86
C GLU A 60 1.45 -0.62 16.00
N ASN A 61 1.47 0.70 15.74
CA ASN A 61 1.09 1.72 16.72
C ASN A 61 -0.42 2.03 16.75
N GLY A 62 -1.23 1.36 15.92
CA GLY A 62 -2.68 1.58 15.87
C GLY A 62 -3.11 2.94 15.31
N VAL A 63 -2.24 3.62 14.55
CA VAL A 63 -2.55 4.86 13.82
C VAL A 63 -3.46 4.55 12.63
N LEU A 64 -3.24 3.40 11.98
CA LEU A 64 -4.10 2.84 10.95
C LEU A 64 -4.87 1.65 11.51
N ASP A 65 -6.19 1.72 11.47
CA ASP A 65 -7.02 0.53 11.67
C ASP A 65 -6.88 -0.40 10.46
N GLY A 66 -6.24 -1.56 10.65
CA GLY A 66 -6.13 -2.58 9.60
C GLY A 66 -7.48 -3.05 9.05
N ARG A 67 -8.60 -2.77 9.75
CA ARG A 67 -9.94 -3.12 9.28
C ARG A 67 -10.47 -2.25 8.15
N SER A 68 -10.02 -1.01 8.03
CA SER A 68 -10.49 -0.11 6.99
C SER A 68 -9.77 -0.33 5.65
N VAL A 69 -8.70 -1.14 5.65
CA VAL A 69 -7.89 -1.47 4.48
C VAL A 69 -8.59 -2.53 3.62
N VAL A 70 -8.98 -2.14 2.40
CA VAL A 70 -9.65 -3.05 1.44
C VAL A 70 -8.66 -3.71 0.49
N CYS A 71 -7.60 -2.99 0.12
CA CYS A 71 -6.62 -3.44 -0.85
C CYS A 71 -5.22 -2.96 -0.44
N VAL A 72 -4.22 -3.81 -0.63
CA VAL A 72 -2.81 -3.45 -0.48
C VAL A 72 -2.09 -3.79 -1.77
N CYS A 73 -1.46 -2.78 -2.37
CA CYS A 73 -0.61 -2.97 -3.54
C CYS A 73 0.88 -2.83 -3.17
N VAL A 74 1.67 -3.84 -3.49
CA VAL A 74 3.11 -3.92 -3.28
C VAL A 74 3.82 -3.75 -4.61
N ASP A 75 4.63 -2.69 -4.75
CA ASP A 75 5.53 -2.53 -5.89
C ASP A 75 6.90 -3.16 -5.59
N GLU A 76 7.60 -3.60 -6.63
CA GLU A 76 8.87 -4.34 -6.52
C GLU A 76 8.73 -5.61 -5.66
N ALA A 77 7.66 -6.39 -5.87
CA ALA A 77 7.31 -7.52 -5.02
C ALA A 77 8.39 -8.61 -4.92
N HIS A 78 9.34 -8.68 -5.85
CA HIS A 78 10.52 -9.55 -5.72
C HIS A 78 11.39 -9.20 -4.50
N LYS A 79 11.30 -7.97 -3.98
CA LYS A 79 11.92 -7.54 -2.71
C LYS A 79 11.14 -7.99 -1.48
N ALA A 80 9.92 -8.49 -1.63
CA ALA A 80 9.12 -8.98 -0.50
C ALA A 80 9.73 -10.23 0.16
N THR A 81 10.48 -11.03 -0.60
CA THR A 81 11.21 -12.21 -0.08
C THR A 81 12.35 -11.85 0.88
N SER A 82 12.94 -10.65 0.74
CA SER A 82 14.07 -10.19 1.57
C SER A 82 13.71 -9.05 2.52
N ASN A 83 12.54 -8.43 2.38
CA ASN A 83 12.15 -7.24 3.13
C ASN A 83 10.99 -7.55 4.09
N TYR A 84 11.36 -7.68 5.37
CA TYR A 84 10.52 -8.07 6.50
C TYR A 84 9.27 -7.21 6.66
N ALA A 85 9.33 -5.92 6.27
CA ALA A 85 8.22 -5.00 6.39
C ALA A 85 6.98 -5.47 5.61
N TYR A 86 7.14 -5.98 4.38
CA TYR A 86 6.01 -6.42 3.55
C TYR A 86 5.30 -7.63 4.16
N THR A 87 6.06 -8.64 4.59
CA THR A 87 5.51 -9.83 5.22
C THR A 87 4.80 -9.51 6.53
N CYS A 88 5.38 -8.61 7.35
CA CYS A 88 4.76 -8.17 8.60
C CYS A 88 3.44 -7.45 8.38
N ILE A 89 3.38 -6.52 7.41
CA ILE A 89 2.15 -5.79 7.08
C ILE A 89 1.03 -6.76 6.69
N ILE A 90 1.30 -7.68 5.77
CA ILE A 90 0.29 -8.64 5.29
C ILE A 90 -0.16 -9.57 6.42
N ALA A 91 0.76 -10.08 7.23
CA ALA A 91 0.43 -10.91 8.39
C ALA A 91 -0.43 -10.14 9.41
N HIS A 92 -0.09 -8.88 9.67
CA HIS A 92 -0.82 -8.03 10.62
C HIS A 92 -2.24 -7.71 10.15
N LEU A 93 -2.42 -7.47 8.84
CA LEU A 93 -3.73 -7.26 8.23
C LEU A 93 -4.57 -8.56 8.24
N ALA A 94 -3.96 -9.70 7.90
CA ALA A 94 -4.63 -10.99 7.90
C ALA A 94 -5.12 -11.43 9.29
N GLN A 95 -4.47 -10.98 10.36
CA GLN A 95 -4.95 -11.22 11.73
C GLN A 95 -6.20 -10.41 12.08
N ARG A 96 -6.39 -9.24 11.47
CA ARG A 96 -7.46 -8.29 11.82
C ARG A 96 -8.65 -8.32 10.87
N GLN A 97 -8.49 -8.84 9.66
CA GLN A 97 -9.48 -8.83 8.58
C GLN A 97 -9.55 -10.16 7.83
N GLN A 98 -10.78 -10.56 7.46
CA GLN A 98 -11.02 -11.76 6.66
C GLN A 98 -11.06 -11.49 5.15
N ALA A 99 -11.30 -10.25 4.72
CA ALA A 99 -11.48 -9.91 3.31
C ALA A 99 -10.74 -8.62 2.94
N PHE A 100 -9.45 -8.75 2.61
CA PHE A 100 -8.66 -7.71 1.95
C PHE A 100 -7.94 -8.30 0.74
N ARG A 101 -7.65 -7.48 -0.27
CA ARG A 101 -6.96 -7.92 -1.49
C ARG A 101 -5.50 -7.53 -1.44
N VAL A 102 -4.63 -8.44 -1.83
CA VAL A 102 -3.19 -8.17 -2.00
C VAL A 102 -2.86 -8.22 -3.47
N LEU A 103 -2.31 -7.13 -4.00
CA LEU A 103 -1.80 -7.03 -5.36
C LEU A 103 -0.28 -6.87 -5.29
N ALA A 104 0.44 -7.71 -6.01
CA ALA A 104 1.90 -7.68 -6.08
C ALA A 104 2.33 -7.34 -7.51
N LEU A 105 3.02 -6.22 -7.68
CA LEU A 105 3.58 -5.80 -8.95
C LEU A 105 5.08 -6.03 -8.96
N THR A 106 5.57 -6.65 -10.02
CA THR A 106 7.00 -6.83 -10.24
C THR A 106 7.30 -6.95 -11.72
N ALA A 107 8.34 -6.26 -12.19
CA ALA A 107 8.84 -6.42 -13.54
C ALA A 107 9.63 -7.74 -13.71
N THR A 108 10.12 -8.32 -12.61
CA THR A 108 10.97 -9.52 -12.58
C THR A 108 10.59 -10.40 -11.37
N PRO A 109 9.67 -11.37 -11.54
CA PRO A 109 9.16 -12.18 -10.43
C PRO A 109 10.16 -13.16 -9.78
N GLY A 110 11.42 -13.16 -10.22
CA GLY A 110 12.46 -14.13 -9.82
C GLY A 110 12.70 -15.20 -10.88
N ARG A 111 13.88 -15.85 -10.83
CA ARG A 111 14.32 -16.86 -11.82
C ARG A 111 13.65 -18.23 -11.67
N ASP A 112 13.01 -18.51 -10.53
CA ASP A 112 12.42 -19.82 -10.24
C ASP A 112 10.93 -19.89 -10.57
N MET A 113 10.54 -20.95 -11.27
CA MET A 113 9.18 -21.17 -11.79
C MET A 113 8.09 -21.22 -10.69
N LYS A 114 8.47 -21.53 -9.45
CA LYS A 114 7.57 -21.51 -8.27
C LYS A 114 7.23 -20.09 -7.81
N SER A 115 8.16 -19.14 -7.95
CA SER A 115 7.98 -17.72 -7.60
C SER A 115 7.05 -17.00 -8.59
N ILE A 116 7.07 -17.46 -9.84
CA ILE A 116 6.35 -16.86 -10.98
C ILE A 116 4.85 -17.17 -10.92
N GLN A 117 4.44 -18.32 -10.38
CA GLN A 117 3.02 -18.71 -10.31
C GLN A 117 2.18 -17.86 -9.34
N GLN A 118 2.80 -17.22 -8.33
CA GLN A 118 2.10 -16.35 -7.38
C GLN A 118 1.81 -14.94 -7.91
N VAL A 119 2.39 -14.55 -9.05
CA VAL A 119 2.36 -13.17 -9.55
C VAL A 119 1.80 -13.12 -10.97
N ARG A 120 0.55 -13.55 -11.16
CA ARG A 120 -0.17 -13.36 -12.43
C ARG A 120 -1.11 -12.14 -12.36
N VAL A 121 -0.58 -11.06 -12.92
CA VAL A 121 -1.21 -9.95 -13.68
C VAL A 121 -2.56 -9.46 -13.17
N TRP A 122 -2.64 -8.19 -12.72
CA TRP A 122 -3.56 -7.16 -13.25
C TRP A 122 -3.03 -5.76 -12.88
N LYS A 123 -3.21 -4.81 -13.82
CA LYS A 123 -2.85 -3.40 -13.72
C LYS A 123 -3.73 -2.66 -12.69
N ILE A 124 -3.10 -1.73 -11.94
CA ILE A 124 -3.64 -0.59 -11.15
C ILE A 124 -3.62 -0.78 -9.61
N VAL A 125 -3.14 0.26 -8.90
CA VAL A 125 -2.33 0.25 -7.65
C VAL A 125 -2.92 1.18 -6.58
N TYR A 126 -3.51 0.71 -5.47
CA TYR A 126 -3.86 1.60 -4.34
C TYR A 126 -4.08 0.89 -3.00
N VAL A 127 -3.76 1.59 -1.90
CA VAL A 127 -4.39 1.33 -0.61
C VAL A 127 -5.72 2.07 -0.59
N CYS A 128 -6.82 1.33 -0.76
CA CYS A 128 -8.17 1.84 -0.59
C CYS A 128 -8.58 1.71 0.86
N VAL A 129 -8.68 2.82 1.58
CA VAL A 129 -9.27 2.86 2.91
C VAL A 129 -10.73 3.25 2.77
N CYS A 130 -11.65 2.32 3.04
CA CYS A 130 -13.08 2.60 2.95
C CYS A 130 -13.54 3.16 4.30
N GLY A 131 -13.83 4.47 4.34
CA GLY A 131 -14.60 5.05 5.44
C GLY A 131 -16.02 4.49 5.40
N TYR A 132 -16.40 3.70 6.40
CA TYR A 132 -17.81 3.36 6.61
C TYR A 132 -18.54 4.65 6.96
N VAL A 133 -19.50 5.03 6.11
CA VAL A 133 -20.63 5.88 6.49
C VAL A 133 -21.76 4.96 6.94
#